data_AF-A0ABD8A7T4-F1
#
_entry.id   AF-A0ABD8A7T4-F1
#
_cell.length_a   1.000
_cell.length_b   1.000
_cell.length_c   1.000
_cell.angle_alpha   90.00
_cell.angle_beta   90.00
_cell.angle_gamma   90.00
#
_symmetry.space_group_name_H-M   'P 1'
#
loop_
_entity.id
_entity.type
_entity.pdbx_description
1 polymer ?
#
loop_
_entity_poly.entity_id
_entity_poly.type
_entity_poly.pdbx_seq_one_letter_code
_entity_poly.pdbx_strand_id
1 'polypeptide(L)'
;MSLEDLRGKRVYIESYGCTYNHADTRRLEAVLERLGCTPTGPDEADAVIINTCTVIGATERKMLRRLAAFSDRDLYVTGCMPLVQMEKIRSVCMPHVILPDEIHERCGNCGTPGAGAVGVVQVASGCVGRCSYCITRYARGELVSTPPEDVLDAVRRLAASGAYEIQLTGQDVAAWGLDRGESLPDLLRAIGEVPGRFAVRPGMMHPASVMRVLEPLLDVYGSDKVFRFLHLPVQSGSDSVLERMQRGYSAADVLRIVDAFRERYPEMMISSDFITGFPGETDDEFRQTLDLLKRAAFVKVNITRYSRRPGTPAAALKDIPERIRKDRSRALLREANRIYDRYNERWIGRETPVVATEKNAPGSTVCRNPCYLNVVVEEDLPFGFSGRAVVRENRRHYVIGEVVPPDDGEKI
;
A
#
# COMPACT_ATOMS: atom_id res chain seq x y z
N MET A 1 24.69 -5.85 -18.49
CA MET A 1 24.27 -4.45 -18.70
C MET A 1 23.76 -3.94 -17.37
N SER A 2 24.22 -2.75 -16.99
CA SER A 2 24.04 -2.19 -15.65
C SER A 2 23.35 -0.83 -15.74
N LEU A 3 22.91 -0.28 -14.62
CA LEU A 3 22.37 1.10 -14.58
C LEU A 3 23.33 2.14 -15.19
N GLU A 4 24.63 1.86 -15.28
CA GLU A 4 25.61 2.74 -15.95
C GLU A 4 25.32 2.97 -17.43
N ASP A 5 24.67 2.02 -18.11
CA ASP A 5 24.34 2.13 -19.54
C ASP A 5 23.30 3.25 -19.81
N LEU A 6 22.70 3.80 -18.75
CA LEU A 6 21.75 4.91 -18.81
C LEU A 6 22.41 6.28 -18.62
N ARG A 7 23.69 6.36 -18.28
CA ARG A 7 24.39 7.60 -17.94
C ARG A 7 24.20 8.69 -19.01
N GLY A 8 23.75 9.86 -18.58
CA GLY A 8 23.52 11.03 -19.44
C GLY A 8 22.32 10.94 -20.38
N LYS A 9 21.49 9.88 -20.33
CA LYS A 9 20.35 9.71 -21.23
C LYS A 9 19.10 10.49 -20.78
N ARG A 10 18.23 10.80 -21.72
CA ARG A 10 16.84 11.18 -21.44
C ARG A 10 16.02 9.92 -21.18
N VAL A 11 15.39 9.83 -20.02
CA VAL A 11 14.71 8.62 -19.54
C VAL A 11 13.22 8.86 -19.32
N TYR A 12 12.40 7.94 -19.80
CA TYR A 12 10.97 7.87 -19.46
C TYR A 12 10.72 6.67 -18.55
N ILE A 13 10.09 6.89 -17.40
CA ILE A 13 9.76 5.82 -16.45
C ILE A 13 8.25 5.69 -16.31
N GLU A 14 7.76 4.46 -16.42
CA GLU A 14 6.36 4.12 -16.20
C GLU A 14 6.23 3.05 -15.11
N SER A 15 5.47 3.35 -14.06
CA SER A 15 5.41 2.52 -12.86
C SER A 15 4.05 1.92 -12.59
N TYR A 16 4.07 0.66 -12.19
CA TYR A 16 2.90 -0.12 -11.85
C TYR A 16 3.08 -0.81 -10.50
N GLY A 17 1.98 -0.96 -9.76
CA GLY A 17 1.92 -1.82 -8.59
C GLY A 17 1.49 -1.09 -7.34
N CYS A 18 2.15 -1.41 -6.23
CA CYS A 18 1.84 -0.88 -4.91
C CYS A 18 2.78 0.27 -4.52
N THR A 19 2.55 0.85 -3.34
CA THR A 19 3.41 1.87 -2.73
C THR A 19 4.89 1.48 -2.76
N TYR A 20 5.21 0.20 -2.54
CA TYR A 20 6.59 -0.30 -2.60
C TYR A 20 7.19 -0.17 -4.01
N ASN A 21 6.45 -0.51 -5.07
CA ASN A 21 6.91 -0.33 -6.45
C ASN A 21 7.13 1.15 -6.76
N HIS A 22 6.23 2.03 -6.34
CA HIS A 22 6.39 3.47 -6.57
C HIS A 22 7.60 4.04 -5.82
N ALA A 23 7.88 3.56 -4.60
CA ALA A 23 9.09 3.91 -3.87
C ALA A 23 10.37 3.41 -4.58
N ASP A 24 10.37 2.17 -5.11
CA ASP A 24 11.47 1.66 -5.95
C ASP A 24 11.73 2.59 -7.15
N THR A 25 10.67 3.11 -7.79
CA THR A 25 10.81 4.10 -8.88
C THR A 25 11.44 5.39 -8.39
N ARG A 26 11.01 5.95 -7.25
CA ARG A 26 11.62 7.17 -6.71
C ARG A 26 13.10 6.99 -6.37
N ARG A 27 13.47 5.82 -5.84
CA ARG A 27 14.88 5.47 -5.62
C ARG A 27 15.64 5.40 -6.94
N LEU A 28 15.06 4.78 -7.96
CA LEU A 28 15.65 4.71 -9.29
C LEU A 28 15.83 6.10 -9.91
N GLU A 29 14.83 6.98 -9.83
CA GLU A 29 14.92 8.37 -10.28
C GLU A 29 16.12 9.09 -9.63
N ALA A 30 16.28 8.97 -8.30
CA ALA A 30 17.42 9.56 -7.59
C ALA A 30 18.78 8.96 -8.01
N VAL A 31 18.83 7.67 -8.35
CA VAL A 31 20.04 7.03 -8.90
C VAL A 31 20.34 7.57 -10.30
N LEU A 32 19.33 7.68 -11.16
CA LEU A 32 19.45 8.15 -12.53
C LEU A 32 19.85 9.64 -12.59
N GLU A 33 19.33 10.46 -11.70
CA GLU A 33 19.74 11.86 -11.54
C GLU A 33 21.23 11.98 -11.23
N ARG A 34 21.76 11.15 -10.32
CA ARG A 34 23.22 11.09 -10.04
C ARG A 34 24.04 10.59 -11.22
N LEU A 35 23.44 9.82 -12.12
CA LEU A 35 24.05 9.39 -13.38
C LEU A 35 23.92 10.45 -14.49
N GLY A 36 23.37 11.64 -14.20
CA GLY A 36 23.19 12.72 -15.17
C GLY A 36 22.04 12.48 -16.15
N CYS A 37 21.12 11.56 -15.85
CA CYS A 37 19.96 11.32 -16.68
C CYS A 37 18.92 12.44 -16.50
N THR A 38 18.11 12.69 -17.52
CA THR A 38 17.05 13.70 -17.48
C THR A 38 15.68 13.08 -17.71
N PRO A 39 14.67 13.34 -16.86
CA PRO A 39 13.32 12.81 -17.05
C PRO A 39 12.65 13.48 -18.25
N THR A 40 11.98 12.71 -19.11
CA THR A 40 11.23 13.22 -20.26
C THR A 40 9.96 12.40 -20.53
N GLY A 41 9.15 12.83 -21.51
CA GLY A 41 8.04 12.07 -22.05
C GLY A 41 8.48 10.89 -22.93
N PRO A 42 7.58 9.94 -23.21
CA PRO A 42 7.94 8.70 -23.91
C PRO A 42 8.49 8.90 -25.33
N ASP A 43 8.08 9.97 -26.03
CA ASP A 43 8.47 10.21 -27.42
C ASP A 43 9.89 10.77 -27.56
N GLU A 44 10.35 11.50 -26.55
CA GLU A 44 11.66 12.15 -26.49
C GLU A 44 12.72 11.30 -25.75
N ALA A 45 12.32 10.17 -25.15
CA ALA A 45 13.21 9.36 -24.35
C ALA A 45 14.24 8.60 -25.20
N ASP A 46 15.50 8.63 -24.76
CA ASP A 46 16.56 7.79 -25.30
C ASP A 46 16.45 6.35 -24.75
N ALA A 47 15.93 6.21 -23.53
CA ALA A 47 15.61 4.92 -22.90
C ALA A 47 14.27 4.95 -22.15
N VAL A 48 13.54 3.83 -22.22
CA VAL A 48 12.25 3.64 -21.54
C VAL A 48 12.40 2.60 -20.43
N ILE A 49 11.92 2.89 -19.24
CA ILE A 49 11.97 1.98 -18.09
C ILE A 49 10.55 1.67 -17.62
N ILE A 50 10.18 0.39 -17.56
CA ILE A 50 8.90 -0.03 -17.00
C ILE A 50 9.12 -0.74 -15.66
N ASN A 51 8.64 -0.15 -14.57
CA ASN A 51 8.61 -0.79 -13.26
C ASN A 51 7.31 -1.60 -13.11
N THR A 52 7.46 -2.91 -12.99
CA THR A 52 6.37 -3.87 -13.10
C THR A 52 5.95 -4.48 -11.76
N CYS A 53 4.69 -4.92 -11.72
CA CYS A 53 4.10 -5.66 -10.61
C CYS A 53 3.66 -7.07 -11.07
N THR A 54 3.53 -8.01 -10.15
CA THR A 54 3.12 -9.40 -10.46
C THR A 54 1.80 -9.81 -9.79
N VAL A 55 1.25 -8.98 -8.91
CA VAL A 55 0.16 -9.38 -8.00
C VAL A 55 -1.17 -9.58 -8.74
N ILE A 56 -1.58 -8.64 -9.60
CA ILE A 56 -2.93 -8.61 -10.18
C ILE A 56 -2.90 -8.92 -11.68
N GLY A 57 -3.72 -9.88 -12.14
CA GLY A 57 -3.69 -10.36 -13.53
C GLY A 57 -4.12 -9.33 -14.57
N ALA A 58 -5.00 -8.39 -14.19
CA ALA A 58 -5.36 -7.27 -15.06
C ALA A 58 -4.18 -6.31 -15.28
N THR A 59 -3.46 -5.97 -14.20
CA THR A 59 -2.24 -5.15 -14.26
C THR A 59 -1.18 -5.85 -15.11
N GLU A 60 -0.95 -7.15 -14.91
CA GLU A 60 -0.04 -7.96 -15.74
C GLU A 60 -0.30 -7.77 -17.24
N ARG A 61 -1.55 -7.96 -17.69
CA ARG A 61 -1.91 -7.79 -19.10
C ARG A 61 -1.68 -6.37 -19.60
N LYS A 62 -1.95 -5.35 -18.77
CA LYS A 62 -1.70 -3.94 -19.12
C LYS A 62 -0.20 -3.70 -19.33
N MET A 63 0.65 -4.17 -18.41
CA MET A 63 2.10 -4.02 -18.51
C MET A 63 2.66 -4.74 -19.73
N LEU A 64 2.21 -5.96 -20.03
CA LEU A 64 2.64 -6.70 -21.23
C LEU A 64 2.33 -5.93 -22.53
N ARG A 65 1.17 -5.27 -22.62
CA ARG A 65 0.85 -4.40 -23.76
C ARG A 65 1.75 -3.18 -23.85
N ARG A 66 2.10 -2.58 -22.71
CA ARG A 66 3.01 -1.42 -22.67
C ARG A 66 4.44 -1.80 -23.04
N LEU A 67 4.93 -2.92 -22.52
CA LEU A 67 6.21 -3.52 -22.90
C LEU A 67 6.26 -3.78 -24.41
N ALA A 68 5.23 -4.40 -24.98
CA ALA A 68 5.12 -4.61 -26.43
C ALA A 68 5.11 -3.29 -27.22
N ALA A 69 4.42 -2.25 -26.72
CA ALA A 69 4.36 -0.94 -27.39
C ALA A 69 5.71 -0.20 -27.42
N PHE A 70 6.67 -0.60 -26.59
CA PHE A 70 8.02 -0.03 -26.55
C PHE A 70 9.09 -1.05 -26.98
N SER A 71 8.72 -2.13 -27.68
CA SER A 71 9.65 -3.21 -28.06
C SER A 71 10.82 -2.75 -28.93
N ASP A 72 10.61 -1.68 -29.72
CA ASP A 72 11.58 -1.15 -30.67
C ASP A 72 12.41 0.02 -30.08
N ARG A 73 12.24 0.31 -28.78
CA ARG A 73 13.00 1.33 -28.04
C ARG A 73 14.10 0.66 -27.21
N ASP A 74 15.04 1.45 -26.71
CA ASP A 74 16.00 1.01 -25.67
C ASP A 74 15.24 0.79 -24.35
N LEU A 75 14.74 -0.43 -24.17
CA LEU A 75 13.74 -0.78 -23.17
C LEU A 75 14.36 -1.52 -21.98
N TYR A 76 14.10 -0.99 -20.80
CA TYR A 76 14.47 -1.57 -19.52
C TYR A 76 13.22 -1.97 -18.74
N VAL A 77 13.33 -3.04 -17.96
CA VAL A 77 12.28 -3.51 -17.07
C VAL A 77 12.83 -3.73 -15.67
N THR A 78 12.04 -3.34 -14.65
CA THR A 78 12.35 -3.60 -13.24
C THR A 78 11.08 -4.02 -12.48
N GLY A 79 11.19 -4.18 -11.16
CA GLY A 79 10.11 -4.59 -10.28
C GLY A 79 9.98 -6.12 -10.17
N CYS A 80 8.81 -6.59 -9.75
CA CYS A 80 8.63 -7.99 -9.38
C CYS A 80 8.51 -8.94 -10.58
N MET A 81 7.92 -8.49 -11.69
CA MET A 81 7.60 -9.38 -12.82
C MET A 81 8.84 -9.99 -13.50
N PRO A 82 9.95 -9.26 -13.78
CA PRO A 82 11.14 -9.87 -14.39
C PRO A 82 11.81 -10.93 -13.51
N LEU A 83 11.60 -10.91 -12.19
CA LEU A 83 12.20 -11.87 -11.26
C LEU A 83 11.51 -13.24 -11.25
N VAL A 84 10.21 -13.28 -11.55
CA VAL A 84 9.39 -14.52 -11.42
C VAL A 84 8.66 -14.92 -12.70
N GLN A 85 8.55 -14.02 -13.67
CA GLN A 85 7.73 -14.21 -14.86
C GLN A 85 8.41 -13.67 -16.13
N MET A 86 9.75 -13.75 -16.19
CA MET A 86 10.53 -13.24 -17.33
C MET A 86 10.11 -13.84 -18.67
N GLU A 87 9.67 -15.10 -18.71
CA GLU A 87 9.19 -15.75 -19.93
C GLU A 87 7.98 -15.03 -20.55
N LYS A 88 7.08 -14.48 -19.73
CA LYS A 88 5.93 -13.68 -20.23
C LYS A 88 6.38 -12.34 -20.82
N ILE A 89 7.45 -11.76 -20.27
CA ILE A 89 8.03 -10.53 -20.82
C ILE A 89 8.69 -10.86 -22.16
N ARG A 90 9.48 -11.94 -22.21
CA ARG A 90 10.15 -12.43 -23.43
C ARG A 90 9.20 -12.82 -24.56
N SER A 91 7.94 -13.17 -24.24
CA SER A 91 6.94 -13.44 -25.28
C SER A 91 6.44 -12.19 -26.01
N VAL A 92 6.77 -10.98 -25.54
CA VAL A 92 6.32 -9.72 -26.16
C VAL A 92 7.45 -8.75 -26.50
N CYS A 93 8.59 -8.80 -25.80
CA CYS A 93 9.76 -7.97 -26.08
C CYS A 93 11.04 -8.55 -25.44
N MET A 94 12.21 -7.99 -25.75
CA MET A 94 13.50 -8.38 -25.17
C MET A 94 14.16 -7.19 -24.44
N PRO A 95 13.71 -6.86 -23.21
CA PRO A 95 14.22 -5.70 -22.49
C PRO A 95 15.49 -6.02 -21.70
N HIS A 96 16.27 -4.98 -21.40
CA HIS A 96 17.27 -5.01 -20.35
C HIS A 96 16.60 -5.11 -18.97
N VAL A 97 17.22 -5.80 -18.02
CA VAL A 97 16.66 -5.98 -16.68
C VAL A 97 17.46 -5.17 -15.68
N ILE A 98 16.78 -4.33 -14.90
CA ILE A 98 17.32 -3.65 -13.72
C ILE A 98 16.78 -4.38 -12.50
N LEU A 99 17.66 -4.99 -11.72
CA LEU A 99 17.25 -5.69 -10.50
C LEU A 99 16.89 -4.68 -9.40
N PRO A 100 15.79 -4.90 -8.65
CA PRO A 100 15.44 -4.01 -7.54
C PRO A 100 16.55 -3.84 -6.50
N ASP A 101 17.32 -4.88 -6.23
CA ASP A 101 18.42 -4.83 -5.27
C ASP A 101 19.55 -3.89 -5.75
N GLU A 102 19.83 -3.85 -7.05
CA GLU A 102 20.80 -2.89 -7.63
C GLU A 102 20.34 -1.43 -7.38
N ILE A 103 19.03 -1.18 -7.46
CA ILE A 103 18.45 0.14 -7.15
C ILE A 103 18.65 0.47 -5.67
N HIS A 104 18.40 -0.51 -4.79
CA HIS A 104 18.49 -0.32 -3.33
C HIS A 104 19.93 -0.06 -2.90
N GLU A 105 20.87 -0.87 -3.37
CA GLU A 105 22.31 -0.74 -3.08
C GLU A 105 22.86 0.61 -3.54
N ARG A 106 22.55 1.03 -4.78
CA ARG A 106 23.01 2.33 -5.31
C ARG A 106 22.31 3.52 -4.68
N CYS A 107 21.08 3.36 -4.21
CA CYS A 107 20.34 4.45 -3.57
C CYS A 107 20.82 4.68 -2.13
N GLY A 108 21.05 3.60 -1.37
CA GLY A 108 21.51 3.65 0.01
C GLY A 108 20.53 4.29 1.01
N ASN A 109 19.35 4.69 0.56
CA ASN A 109 18.34 5.36 1.40
C ASN A 109 17.02 4.59 1.33
N CYS A 110 16.43 4.34 2.50
CA CYS A 110 15.18 3.61 2.58
C CYS A 110 13.90 4.47 2.38
N GLY A 111 14.02 5.80 2.46
CA GLY A 111 12.94 6.78 2.36
C GLY A 111 12.95 7.60 1.07
N THR A 112 11.78 7.87 0.52
CA THR A 112 11.60 8.64 -0.72
C THR A 112 10.45 9.64 -0.60
N PRO A 113 10.54 10.81 -1.27
CA PRO A 113 9.42 11.75 -1.32
C PRO A 113 8.25 11.16 -2.14
N GLY A 114 7.03 11.40 -1.66
CA GLY A 114 5.77 11.06 -2.30
C GLY A 114 5.13 12.27 -2.98
N ALA A 115 3.81 12.21 -3.20
CA ALA A 115 3.04 13.34 -3.69
C ALA A 115 2.74 14.33 -2.56
N GLY A 116 2.90 15.63 -2.80
CA GLY A 116 2.63 16.68 -1.82
C GLY A 116 3.41 16.52 -0.52
N ALA A 117 2.71 16.52 0.62
CA ALA A 117 3.25 16.33 1.96
C ALA A 117 3.41 14.85 2.35
N VAL A 118 3.50 13.93 1.39
CA VAL A 118 3.65 12.49 1.64
C VAL A 118 5.11 12.08 1.48
N GLY A 119 5.60 11.23 2.38
CA GLY A 119 6.84 10.48 2.26
C GLY A 119 6.57 8.98 2.31
N VAL A 120 7.47 8.17 1.75
CA VAL A 120 7.36 6.70 1.79
C VAL A 120 8.66 6.11 2.30
N VAL A 121 8.59 5.22 3.29
CA VAL A 121 9.73 4.49 3.84
C VAL A 121 9.49 2.99 3.65
N GLN A 122 10.37 2.33 2.88
CA GLN A 122 10.29 0.89 2.72
C GLN A 122 11.03 0.24 3.90
N VAL A 123 10.27 -0.28 4.86
CA VAL A 123 10.83 -0.80 6.12
C VAL A 123 11.32 -2.23 6.00
N ALA A 124 10.81 -3.02 5.04
CA ALA A 124 11.26 -4.38 4.82
C ALA A 124 11.02 -4.83 3.38
N SER A 125 11.84 -5.74 2.89
CA SER A 125 11.60 -6.53 1.67
C SER A 125 11.26 -7.97 2.04
N GLY A 126 10.54 -8.66 1.15
CA GLY A 126 10.21 -10.08 1.32
C GLY A 126 9.20 -10.33 2.43
N CYS A 127 8.90 -11.61 2.69
CA CYS A 127 7.84 -11.99 3.63
C CYS A 127 8.11 -13.35 4.29
N VAL A 128 7.73 -13.48 5.57
CA VAL A 128 7.78 -14.75 6.31
C VAL A 128 6.66 -15.73 5.90
N GLY A 129 5.57 -15.21 5.32
CA GLY A 129 4.37 -15.97 4.99
C GLY A 129 4.56 -16.96 3.83
N ARG A 130 3.79 -18.05 3.83
CA ARG A 130 3.86 -19.14 2.83
C ARG A 130 2.59 -19.26 2.00
N CYS A 131 1.92 -18.13 1.73
CA CYS A 131 0.60 -18.14 1.09
C CYS A 131 0.61 -18.90 -0.25
N SER A 132 -0.30 -19.86 -0.40
CA SER A 132 -0.31 -20.82 -1.52
C SER A 132 -0.52 -20.17 -2.90
N TYR A 133 -0.99 -18.92 -2.95
CA TYR A 133 -1.24 -18.17 -4.19
C TYR A 133 -0.25 -17.03 -4.45
N CYS A 134 0.55 -16.64 -3.45
CA CYS A 134 1.31 -15.39 -3.49
C CYS A 134 2.65 -15.58 -4.20
N ILE A 135 2.74 -15.07 -5.44
CA ILE A 135 4.00 -15.13 -6.19
C ILE A 135 5.05 -14.09 -5.70
N THR A 136 4.62 -13.06 -4.97
CA THR A 136 5.51 -12.00 -4.47
C THR A 136 6.63 -12.53 -3.59
N ARG A 137 6.41 -13.63 -2.83
CA ARG A 137 7.47 -14.28 -2.05
C ARG A 137 8.63 -14.74 -2.93
N TYR A 138 8.33 -15.33 -4.09
CA TYR A 138 9.38 -15.75 -5.02
C TYR A 138 10.09 -14.56 -5.67
N ALA A 139 9.41 -13.42 -5.80
CA ALA A 139 9.99 -12.21 -6.39
C ALA A 139 10.83 -11.40 -5.40
N ARG A 140 10.49 -11.40 -4.11
CA ARG A 140 11.14 -10.55 -3.10
C ARG A 140 11.90 -11.33 -2.03
N GLY A 141 11.84 -12.65 -2.07
CA GLY A 141 12.55 -13.52 -1.15
C GLY A 141 11.93 -13.57 0.26
N GLU A 142 12.77 -14.00 1.20
CA GLU A 142 12.43 -14.02 2.62
C GLU A 142 12.48 -12.62 3.23
N LEU A 143 11.95 -12.49 4.44
CA LEU A 143 11.95 -11.21 5.13
C LEU A 143 13.38 -10.71 5.33
N VAL A 144 13.63 -9.49 4.87
CA VAL A 144 14.81 -8.70 5.17
C VAL A 144 14.35 -7.34 5.69
N SER A 145 14.50 -7.14 6.99
CA SER A 145 14.13 -5.88 7.64
C SER A 145 15.22 -4.83 7.42
N THR A 146 14.79 -3.62 7.05
CA THR A 146 15.65 -2.44 7.03
C THR A 146 16.07 -2.12 8.46
N PRO A 147 17.36 -1.83 8.72
CA PRO A 147 17.82 -1.48 10.05
C PRO A 147 17.03 -0.30 10.66
N PRO A 148 16.76 -0.31 11.98
CA PRO A 148 15.96 0.72 12.62
C PRO A 148 16.56 2.13 12.47
N GLU A 149 17.89 2.27 12.52
CA GLU A 149 18.59 3.53 12.33
C GLU A 149 18.33 4.14 10.96
N ASP A 150 18.35 3.33 9.90
CA ASP A 150 18.07 3.77 8.53
C ASP A 150 16.63 4.24 8.39
N VAL A 151 15.69 3.52 9.01
CA VAL A 151 14.27 3.90 9.04
C VAL A 151 14.08 5.24 9.76
N LEU A 152 14.68 5.40 10.95
CA LEU A 152 14.57 6.62 11.73
C LEU A 152 15.21 7.82 11.00
N ASP A 153 16.35 7.63 10.35
CA ASP A 153 17.00 8.66 9.56
C ASP A 153 16.18 9.04 8.32
N ALA A 154 15.54 8.08 7.66
CA ALA A 154 14.61 8.34 6.58
C ALA A 154 13.39 9.15 7.05
N VAL A 155 12.80 8.79 8.20
CA VAL A 155 11.69 9.53 8.80
C VAL A 155 12.11 10.96 9.15
N ARG A 156 13.28 11.15 9.79
CA ARG A 156 13.83 12.48 10.12
C ARG A 156 13.98 13.35 8.88
N ARG A 157 14.59 12.80 7.81
CA ARG A 157 14.78 13.54 6.55
C ARG A 157 13.46 13.95 5.91
N LEU A 158 12.48 13.04 5.85
CA LEU A 158 11.18 13.31 5.24
C LEU A 158 10.38 14.34 6.05
N ALA A 159 10.39 14.23 7.38
CA ALA A 159 9.76 15.21 8.25
C ALA A 159 10.41 16.61 8.09
N ALA A 160 11.75 16.67 8.05
CA ALA A 160 12.49 17.91 7.84
C ALA A 160 12.24 18.53 6.45
N SER A 161 11.94 17.72 5.43
CA SER A 161 11.56 18.21 4.10
C SER A 161 10.08 18.62 3.98
N GLY A 162 9.33 18.64 5.09
CA GLY A 162 7.92 19.06 5.12
C GLY A 162 6.90 17.96 4.82
N ALA A 163 7.30 16.68 4.80
CA ALA A 163 6.34 15.59 4.73
C ALA A 163 5.60 15.45 6.06
N TYR A 164 4.26 15.47 6.00
CA TYR A 164 3.41 15.18 7.15
C TYR A 164 3.01 13.71 7.21
N GLU A 165 2.54 13.12 6.10
CA GLU A 165 2.17 11.71 6.06
C GLU A 165 3.36 10.86 5.65
N ILE A 166 3.86 9.99 6.53
CA ILE A 166 4.96 9.07 6.20
C ILE A 166 4.42 7.64 6.12
N GLN A 167 4.34 7.10 4.91
CA GLN A 167 3.84 5.74 4.67
C GLN A 167 4.95 4.71 4.89
N LEU A 168 4.78 3.84 5.88
CA LEU A 168 5.66 2.70 6.08
C LEU A 168 5.19 1.56 5.16
N THR A 169 6.08 1.00 4.35
CA THR A 169 5.70 -0.02 3.36
C THR A 169 6.63 -1.23 3.36
N GLY A 170 6.06 -2.39 3.05
CA GLY A 170 6.69 -3.71 2.99
C GLY A 170 5.65 -4.74 2.56
N GLN A 171 6.06 -6.00 2.34
CA GLN A 171 5.11 -7.07 2.04
C GLN A 171 4.30 -7.51 3.28
N ASP A 172 4.85 -7.32 4.48
CA ASP A 172 4.15 -7.46 5.75
C ASP A 172 4.83 -6.56 6.79
N VAL A 173 4.27 -5.39 7.07
CA VAL A 173 4.90 -4.41 7.97
C VAL A 173 4.91 -4.91 9.42
N ALA A 174 3.91 -5.71 9.83
CA ALA A 174 3.88 -6.30 11.18
C ALA A 174 4.95 -7.38 11.39
N ALA A 175 5.54 -7.90 10.30
CA ALA A 175 6.66 -8.83 10.37
C ALA A 175 8.03 -8.15 10.47
N TRP A 176 8.11 -6.81 10.39
CA TRP A 176 9.37 -6.10 10.54
C TRP A 176 10.06 -6.46 11.86
N GLY A 177 11.37 -6.68 11.80
CA GLY A 177 12.24 -7.00 12.94
C GLY A 177 12.29 -8.49 13.31
N LEU A 178 11.42 -9.34 12.77
CA LEU A 178 11.38 -10.77 13.15
C LEU A 178 12.67 -11.53 12.80
N ASP A 179 13.32 -11.16 11.70
CA ASP A 179 14.62 -11.66 11.25
C ASP A 179 15.80 -11.11 12.08
N ARG A 180 15.54 -10.14 12.96
CA ARG A 180 16.54 -9.40 13.76
C ARG A 180 16.32 -9.50 15.27
N GLY A 181 15.24 -10.14 15.71
CA GLY A 181 14.83 -10.14 17.13
C GLY A 181 14.22 -8.82 17.60
N GLU A 182 13.77 -7.98 16.68
CA GLU A 182 13.14 -6.67 16.93
C GLU A 182 11.63 -6.75 16.66
N SER A 183 10.88 -5.69 16.97
CA SER A 183 9.43 -5.65 16.77
C SER A 183 8.94 -4.32 16.21
N LEU A 184 7.89 -4.38 15.36
CA LEU A 184 7.25 -3.18 14.81
C LEU A 184 6.80 -2.18 15.89
N PRO A 185 6.17 -2.59 17.02
CA PRO A 185 5.83 -1.65 18.09
C PRO A 185 7.03 -0.85 18.62
N ASP A 186 8.20 -1.49 18.78
CA ASP A 186 9.38 -0.78 19.28
C ASP A 186 9.91 0.23 18.25
N LEU A 187 9.88 -0.12 16.96
CA LEU A 187 10.19 0.82 15.89
C LEU A 187 9.21 2.01 15.86
N LEU A 188 7.91 1.75 15.97
CA LEU A 188 6.89 2.82 16.00
C LEU A 188 7.05 3.73 17.23
N ARG A 189 7.42 3.16 18.38
CA ARG A 189 7.74 3.94 19.58
C ARG A 189 8.96 4.83 19.35
N ALA A 190 10.04 4.29 18.76
CA ALA A 190 11.23 5.06 18.41
C ALA A 190 10.95 6.16 17.36
N ILE A 191 10.08 5.89 16.39
CA ILE A 191 9.58 6.90 15.43
C ILE A 191 8.81 8.01 16.15
N GLY A 192 8.02 7.66 17.17
CA GLY A 192 7.28 8.61 17.99
C GLY A 192 8.15 9.69 18.62
N GLU A 193 9.40 9.34 18.96
CA GLU A 193 10.39 10.25 19.56
C GLU A 193 11.08 11.17 18.53
N VAL A 194 10.86 10.96 17.22
CA VAL A 194 11.48 11.82 16.20
C VAL A 194 10.81 13.21 16.21
N PRO A 195 11.60 14.31 16.34
CA PRO A 195 11.06 15.66 16.38
C PRO A 195 10.44 16.08 15.04
N GLY A 196 9.59 17.11 15.09
CA GLY A 196 8.88 17.64 13.92
C GLY A 196 7.42 17.18 13.88
N ARG A 197 6.66 17.73 12.94
CA ARG A 197 5.21 17.50 12.83
C ARG A 197 4.91 16.56 11.67
N PHE A 198 4.64 15.30 11.97
CA PHE A 198 4.30 14.26 11.00
C PHE A 198 3.49 13.16 11.69
N ALA A 199 2.87 12.28 10.91
CA ALA A 199 2.31 11.02 11.38
C ALA A 199 2.66 9.90 10.39
N VAL A 200 3.00 8.73 10.92
CA VAL A 200 3.21 7.53 10.13
C VAL A 200 1.90 6.82 9.86
N ARG A 201 1.77 6.31 8.63
CA ARG A 201 0.72 5.40 8.23
C ARG A 201 1.33 4.02 8.01
N PRO A 202 1.17 3.08 8.97
CA PRO A 202 1.63 1.73 8.78
C PRO A 202 0.99 1.07 7.55
N GLY A 203 1.80 0.34 6.78
CA GLY A 203 1.35 -0.38 5.59
C GLY A 203 0.56 -1.63 5.94
N MET A 204 0.38 -2.50 4.94
CA MET A 204 -0.37 -3.74 5.13
C MET A 204 0.31 -4.67 6.13
N MET A 205 -0.50 -5.26 7.00
CA MET A 205 -0.06 -6.17 8.05
C MET A 205 -0.79 -7.50 7.93
N HIS A 206 -0.04 -8.59 7.90
CA HIS A 206 -0.63 -9.92 7.87
C HIS A 206 -1.27 -10.26 9.23
N PRO A 207 -2.52 -10.78 9.29
CA PRO A 207 -3.18 -11.05 10.57
C PRO A 207 -2.38 -11.94 11.54
N ALA A 208 -1.73 -13.00 11.05
CA ALA A 208 -0.88 -13.84 11.89
C ALA A 208 0.32 -13.07 12.50
N SER A 209 0.87 -12.07 11.80
CA SER A 209 1.97 -11.25 12.30
C SER A 209 1.47 -10.25 13.33
N VAL A 210 0.31 -9.63 13.08
CA VAL A 210 -0.36 -8.72 14.04
C VAL A 210 -0.67 -9.43 15.35
N MET A 211 -1.20 -10.66 15.30
CA MET A 211 -1.53 -11.45 16.49
C MET A 211 -0.34 -11.61 17.46
N ARG A 212 0.89 -11.67 16.94
CA ARG A 212 2.11 -11.84 17.76
C ARG A 212 2.47 -10.59 18.56
N VAL A 213 2.01 -9.43 18.13
CA VAL A 213 2.34 -8.12 18.69
C VAL A 213 1.10 -7.30 18.99
N LEU A 214 -0.08 -7.91 19.11
CA LEU A 214 -1.37 -7.20 19.15
C LEU A 214 -1.42 -6.16 20.27
N GLU A 215 -1.17 -6.56 21.51
CA GLU A 215 -1.21 -5.66 22.68
C GLU A 215 -0.23 -4.48 22.57
N PRO A 216 1.09 -4.68 22.37
CA PRO A 216 2.00 -3.56 22.23
C PRO A 216 1.74 -2.72 20.97
N LEU A 217 1.16 -3.31 19.91
CA LEU A 217 0.75 -2.58 18.72
C LEU A 217 -0.47 -1.69 19.01
N LEU A 218 -1.42 -2.14 19.82
CA LEU A 218 -2.54 -1.30 20.28
C LEU A 218 -2.01 -0.08 21.03
N ASP A 219 -1.02 -0.25 21.92
CA ASP A 219 -0.47 0.87 22.69
C ASP A 219 0.12 1.98 21.82
N VAL A 220 0.92 1.62 20.81
CA VAL A 220 1.62 2.62 19.97
C VAL A 220 0.67 3.39 19.04
N TYR A 221 -0.50 2.85 18.71
CA TYR A 221 -1.55 3.57 17.97
C TYR A 221 -2.21 4.68 18.80
N GLY A 222 -1.88 4.80 20.09
CA GLY A 222 -2.29 5.92 20.94
C GLY A 222 -1.55 7.23 20.62
N SER A 223 -0.38 7.16 19.98
CA SER A 223 0.43 8.32 19.61
C SER A 223 -0.23 9.14 18.49
N ASP A 224 -0.07 10.47 18.55
CA ASP A 224 -0.42 11.40 17.48
C ASP A 224 0.49 11.26 16.24
N LYS A 225 1.66 10.63 16.42
CA LYS A 225 2.59 10.26 15.34
C LYS A 225 2.17 9.01 14.58
N VAL A 226 1.08 8.34 14.93
CA VAL A 226 0.59 7.15 14.22
C VAL A 226 -0.86 7.37 13.82
N PHE A 227 -1.15 7.31 12.52
CA PHE A 227 -2.54 7.34 12.07
C PHE A 227 -3.30 6.13 12.63
N ARG A 228 -4.53 6.36 13.09
CA ARG A 228 -5.47 5.32 13.51
C ARG A 228 -6.06 4.63 12.27
N PHE A 229 -5.17 3.93 11.57
CA PHE A 229 -5.42 3.23 10.33
C PHE A 229 -4.75 1.87 10.36
N LEU A 230 -5.53 0.81 10.19
CA LEU A 230 -5.03 -0.55 10.09
C LEU A 230 -5.36 -1.12 8.71
N HIS A 231 -4.36 -1.53 7.94
CA HIS A 231 -4.57 -2.31 6.72
C HIS A 231 -4.30 -3.79 7.02
N LEU A 232 -5.36 -4.58 7.08
CA LEU A 232 -5.36 -5.98 7.50
C LEU A 232 -5.89 -6.87 6.35
N PRO A 233 -5.05 -7.29 5.39
CA PRO A 233 -5.49 -8.14 4.27
C PRO A 233 -5.95 -9.52 4.75
N VAL A 234 -7.25 -9.80 4.74
CA VAL A 234 -7.80 -11.08 5.25
C VAL A 234 -7.89 -12.16 4.17
N GLN A 235 -8.04 -11.74 2.91
CA GLN A 235 -8.14 -12.55 1.70
C GLN A 235 -9.44 -13.36 1.58
N SER A 236 -9.88 -14.02 2.65
CA SER A 236 -11.13 -14.77 2.74
C SER A 236 -11.69 -14.69 4.17
N GLY A 237 -12.99 -14.93 4.33
CA GLY A 237 -13.60 -15.13 5.65
C GLY A 237 -14.03 -16.57 5.93
N SER A 238 -13.66 -17.51 5.07
CA SER A 238 -13.87 -18.93 5.27
C SER A 238 -12.61 -19.61 5.78
N ASP A 239 -12.67 -20.26 6.93
CA ASP A 239 -11.51 -20.94 7.53
C ASP A 239 -10.94 -22.04 6.63
N SER A 240 -11.79 -22.80 5.94
CA SER A 240 -11.34 -23.82 4.97
C SER A 240 -10.63 -23.21 3.76
N VAL A 241 -11.07 -22.04 3.28
CA VAL A 241 -10.36 -21.30 2.22
C VAL A 241 -9.04 -20.73 2.76
N LEU A 242 -9.04 -20.16 3.97
CA LEU A 242 -7.84 -19.61 4.61
C LEU A 242 -6.76 -20.68 4.84
N GLU A 243 -7.17 -21.90 5.19
CA GLU A 243 -6.31 -23.08 5.30
C GLU A 243 -5.71 -23.45 3.93
N ARG A 244 -6.54 -23.55 2.87
CA ARG A 244 -6.03 -23.80 1.50
C ARG A 244 -5.14 -22.68 0.99
N MET A 245 -5.37 -21.45 1.43
CA MET A 245 -4.52 -20.28 1.17
C MET A 245 -3.22 -20.28 1.99
N GLN A 246 -3.08 -21.16 3.00
CA GLN A 246 -1.98 -21.23 3.95
C GLN A 246 -1.76 -19.91 4.69
N ARG A 247 -2.84 -19.37 5.26
CA ARG A 247 -2.84 -18.09 5.98
C ARG A 247 -2.39 -18.21 7.43
N GLY A 248 -2.55 -19.36 8.08
CA GLY A 248 -2.12 -19.56 9.46
C GLY A 248 -2.89 -18.73 10.49
N TYR A 249 -4.13 -18.37 10.17
CA TYR A 249 -5.09 -17.72 11.06
C TYR A 249 -6.53 -18.05 10.62
N SER A 250 -7.49 -17.86 11.52
CA SER A 250 -8.93 -18.04 11.29
C SER A 250 -9.67 -16.70 11.15
N ALA A 251 -10.92 -16.75 10.70
CA ALA A 251 -11.85 -15.62 10.71
C ALA A 251 -12.09 -15.08 12.14
N ALA A 252 -12.06 -15.95 13.15
CA ALA A 252 -12.18 -15.55 14.56
C ALA A 252 -10.97 -14.73 15.03
N ASP A 253 -9.76 -15.09 14.58
CA ASP A 253 -8.54 -14.32 14.91
C ASP A 253 -8.58 -12.92 14.28
N VAL A 254 -9.09 -12.82 13.04
CA VAL A 254 -9.31 -11.53 12.37
C VAL A 254 -10.26 -10.66 13.19
N LEU A 255 -11.38 -11.22 13.65
CA LEU A 255 -12.34 -10.48 14.46
C LEU A 255 -11.73 -10.06 15.80
N ARG A 256 -10.93 -10.91 16.43
CA ARG A 256 -10.20 -10.55 17.66
C ARG A 256 -9.32 -9.31 17.47
N ILE A 257 -8.55 -9.25 16.38
CA ILE A 257 -7.74 -8.08 16.05
C ILE A 257 -8.64 -6.85 15.87
N VAL A 258 -9.66 -6.97 15.03
CA VAL A 258 -10.56 -5.86 14.68
C VAL A 258 -11.29 -5.31 15.90
N ASP A 259 -11.80 -6.19 16.75
CA ASP A 259 -12.55 -5.84 17.96
C ASP A 259 -11.64 -5.14 18.97
N ALA A 260 -10.43 -5.67 19.22
CA ALA A 260 -9.46 -5.04 20.15
C ALA A 260 -9.05 -3.63 19.69
N PHE A 261 -8.82 -3.46 18.39
CA PHE A 261 -8.50 -2.15 17.81
C PHE A 261 -9.67 -1.17 17.91
N ARG A 262 -10.90 -1.62 17.65
CA ARG A 262 -12.10 -0.75 17.73
C ARG A 262 -12.53 -0.43 19.15
N GLU A 263 -12.33 -1.33 20.09
CA GLU A 263 -12.60 -1.07 21.51
C GLU A 263 -11.75 0.12 21.98
N ARG A 264 -10.48 0.16 21.60
CA ARG A 264 -9.57 1.26 21.95
C ARG A 264 -9.70 2.49 21.06
N TYR A 265 -10.02 2.29 19.78
CA TYR A 265 -10.09 3.34 18.77
C TYR A 265 -11.39 3.23 17.93
N PRO A 266 -12.56 3.62 18.47
CA PRO A 266 -13.86 3.36 17.84
C PRO A 266 -14.04 3.96 16.44
N GLU A 267 -13.31 5.02 16.14
CA GLU A 267 -13.43 5.78 14.88
C GLU A 267 -12.39 5.40 13.83
N MET A 268 -11.45 4.52 14.18
CA MET A 268 -10.33 4.18 13.30
C MET A 268 -10.80 3.57 11.98
N MET A 269 -10.07 3.86 10.92
CA MET A 269 -10.31 3.23 9.63
C MET A 269 -9.57 1.89 9.58
N ILE A 270 -10.32 0.80 9.36
CA ILE A 270 -9.73 -0.52 9.09
C ILE A 270 -9.98 -0.88 7.63
N SER A 271 -8.89 -1.09 6.89
CA SER A 271 -8.87 -1.50 5.50
C SER A 271 -8.57 -3.00 5.39
N SER A 272 -9.11 -3.66 4.37
CA SER A 272 -8.80 -5.06 4.09
C SER A 272 -8.75 -5.37 2.60
N ASP A 273 -8.20 -6.54 2.27
CA ASP A 273 -8.15 -7.06 0.91
C ASP A 273 -8.82 -8.43 0.88
N PHE A 274 -9.60 -8.70 -0.17
CA PHE A 274 -10.26 -9.98 -0.41
C PHE A 274 -9.90 -10.53 -1.79
N ILE A 275 -9.73 -11.85 -1.87
CA ILE A 275 -9.59 -12.61 -3.11
C ILE A 275 -10.86 -13.40 -3.33
N THR A 276 -11.57 -13.09 -4.40
CA THR A 276 -12.76 -13.83 -4.82
C THR A 276 -12.42 -14.94 -5.78
N GLY A 277 -13.05 -16.09 -5.58
CA GLY A 277 -12.93 -17.22 -6.47
C GLY A 277 -11.60 -17.93 -6.39
N PHE A 278 -11.06 -18.07 -5.17
CA PHE A 278 -9.96 -18.98 -4.93
C PHE A 278 -10.32 -20.39 -5.45
N PRO A 279 -9.35 -21.17 -5.98
CA PRO A 279 -9.65 -22.49 -6.54
C PRO A 279 -10.44 -23.38 -5.57
N GLY A 280 -11.54 -23.92 -6.06
CA GLY A 280 -12.45 -24.76 -5.27
C GLY A 280 -13.38 -24.02 -4.30
N GLU A 281 -13.39 -22.68 -4.24
CA GLU A 281 -14.28 -21.92 -3.35
C GLU A 281 -15.76 -22.20 -3.61
N THR A 282 -16.47 -22.70 -2.62
CA THR A 282 -17.91 -23.01 -2.68
C THR A 282 -18.77 -21.78 -2.37
N ASP A 283 -20.08 -21.88 -2.61
CA ASP A 283 -21.00 -20.79 -2.29
C ASP A 283 -21.17 -20.56 -0.79
N ASP A 284 -21.04 -21.61 0.03
CA ASP A 284 -21.08 -21.53 1.49
C ASP A 284 -19.84 -20.81 2.04
N GLU A 285 -18.66 -21.13 1.53
CA GLU A 285 -17.40 -20.48 1.88
C GLU A 285 -17.39 -19.01 1.45
N PHE A 286 -17.98 -18.70 0.29
CA PHE A 286 -18.17 -17.32 -0.13
C PHE A 286 -19.15 -16.56 0.80
N ARG A 287 -20.22 -17.21 1.26
CA ARG A 287 -21.15 -16.62 2.24
C ARG A 287 -20.46 -16.32 3.57
N GLN A 288 -19.56 -17.18 4.04
CA GLN A 288 -18.72 -16.91 5.23
C GLN A 288 -17.83 -15.68 5.01
N THR A 289 -17.27 -15.51 3.81
CA THR A 289 -16.49 -14.31 3.46
C THR A 289 -17.33 -13.03 3.53
N LEU A 290 -18.57 -13.07 3.05
CA LEU A 290 -19.51 -11.96 3.18
C LEU A 290 -19.88 -11.68 4.64
N ASP A 291 -20.05 -12.72 5.46
CA ASP A 291 -20.33 -12.58 6.90
C ASP A 291 -19.18 -11.90 7.63
N LEU A 292 -17.94 -12.34 7.38
CA LEU A 292 -16.76 -11.69 7.96
C LEU A 292 -16.68 -10.22 7.57
N LEU A 293 -16.88 -9.88 6.29
CA LEU A 293 -16.87 -8.47 5.85
C LEU A 293 -17.92 -7.63 6.60
N LYS A 294 -19.12 -8.17 6.81
CA LYS A 294 -20.21 -7.48 7.53
C LYS A 294 -19.88 -7.27 9.00
N ARG A 295 -19.43 -8.32 9.68
CA ARG A 295 -19.11 -8.29 11.11
C ARG A 295 -17.90 -7.42 11.39
N ALA A 296 -16.83 -7.63 10.64
CA ALA A 296 -15.61 -6.85 10.75
C ALA A 296 -15.76 -5.44 10.18
N ALA A 297 -16.82 -5.10 9.45
CA ALA A 297 -17.13 -3.76 8.94
C ALA A 297 -15.91 -3.03 8.36
N PHE A 298 -15.10 -3.70 7.53
CA PHE A 298 -13.94 -3.08 6.90
C PHE A 298 -14.38 -1.92 6.02
N VAL A 299 -13.83 -0.73 6.27
CA VAL A 299 -14.25 0.51 5.61
C VAL A 299 -13.73 0.54 4.19
N LYS A 300 -12.41 0.47 4.03
CA LYS A 300 -11.76 0.43 2.72
C LYS A 300 -11.47 -1.02 2.34
N VAL A 301 -12.01 -1.48 1.21
CA VAL A 301 -11.89 -2.88 0.80
C VAL A 301 -11.35 -2.99 -0.61
N ASN A 302 -10.18 -3.62 -0.78
CA ASN A 302 -9.68 -3.95 -2.10
C ASN A 302 -10.12 -5.37 -2.47
N ILE A 303 -10.90 -5.49 -3.54
CA ILE A 303 -11.41 -6.78 -4.00
C ILE A 303 -10.67 -7.17 -5.26
N THR A 304 -9.98 -8.29 -5.20
CA THR A 304 -9.32 -8.90 -6.35
C THR A 304 -10.00 -10.21 -6.71
N ARG A 305 -9.95 -10.57 -7.99
CA ARG A 305 -10.34 -11.91 -8.45
C ARG A 305 -9.09 -12.76 -8.46
N TYR A 306 -9.19 -14.00 -8.02
CA TYR A 306 -8.07 -14.95 -8.10
C TYR A 306 -7.55 -15.00 -9.54
N SER A 307 -6.24 -14.80 -9.67
CA SER A 307 -5.52 -14.97 -10.92
C SER A 307 -4.42 -15.98 -10.71
N ARG A 308 -4.44 -17.05 -11.49
CA ARG A 308 -3.43 -18.11 -11.45
C ARG A 308 -2.02 -17.56 -11.64
N ARG A 309 -1.08 -18.01 -10.80
CA ARG A 309 0.33 -17.63 -10.83
C ARG A 309 1.20 -18.88 -11.00
N PRO A 310 1.79 -19.11 -12.20
CA PRO A 310 2.67 -20.25 -12.41
C PRO A 310 3.74 -20.36 -11.32
N GLY A 311 4.01 -21.56 -10.84
CA GLY A 311 4.96 -21.84 -9.76
C GLY A 311 4.40 -21.76 -8.34
N THR A 312 3.18 -21.24 -8.13
CA THR A 312 2.55 -21.25 -6.79
C THR A 312 1.77 -22.54 -6.54
N PRO A 313 1.66 -23.02 -5.29
CA PRO A 313 0.88 -24.23 -4.99
C PRO A 313 -0.58 -24.18 -5.47
N ALA A 314 -1.24 -23.03 -5.35
CA ALA A 314 -2.62 -22.84 -5.80
C ALA A 314 -2.78 -22.90 -7.33
N ALA A 315 -1.69 -22.79 -8.10
CA ALA A 315 -1.74 -22.85 -9.55
C ALA A 315 -2.08 -24.24 -10.11
N ALA A 316 -1.82 -25.29 -9.32
CA ALA A 316 -2.18 -26.67 -9.65
C ALA A 316 -3.67 -26.97 -9.44
N LEU A 317 -4.38 -26.10 -8.71
CA LEU A 317 -5.78 -26.30 -8.38
C LEU A 317 -6.70 -25.86 -9.53
N LYS A 318 -7.89 -26.47 -9.60
CA LYS A 318 -8.90 -26.15 -10.62
C LYS A 318 -9.55 -24.80 -10.33
N ASP A 319 -9.36 -23.85 -11.25
CA ASP A 319 -10.02 -22.54 -11.21
C ASP A 319 -11.55 -22.69 -11.29
N ILE A 320 -12.25 -21.78 -10.62
CA ILE A 320 -13.70 -21.64 -10.80
C ILE A 320 -14.02 -20.76 -12.04
N PRO A 321 -15.21 -20.93 -12.65
CA PRO A 321 -15.62 -20.13 -13.80
C PRO A 321 -15.55 -18.61 -13.56
N GLU A 322 -15.09 -17.86 -14.57
CA GLU A 322 -14.93 -16.40 -14.50
C GLU A 322 -16.23 -15.66 -14.14
N ARG A 323 -17.37 -16.17 -14.62
CA ARG A 323 -18.70 -15.64 -14.29
C ARG A 323 -18.92 -15.61 -12.78
N ILE A 324 -18.61 -16.72 -12.09
CA ILE A 324 -18.77 -16.84 -10.62
C ILE A 324 -17.83 -15.86 -9.91
N ARG A 325 -16.55 -15.76 -10.33
CA ARG A 325 -15.60 -14.80 -9.76
C ARG A 325 -16.11 -13.36 -9.86
N LYS A 326 -16.67 -12.99 -11.02
CA LYS A 326 -17.22 -11.66 -11.28
C LYS A 326 -18.44 -11.37 -10.42
N ASP A 327 -19.34 -12.33 -10.27
CA ASP A 327 -20.56 -12.18 -9.47
C ASP A 327 -20.23 -12.06 -7.97
N ARG A 328 -19.30 -12.86 -7.47
CA ARG A 328 -18.76 -12.76 -6.10
C ARG A 328 -18.07 -11.43 -5.84
N SER A 329 -17.21 -10.98 -6.76
CA SER A 329 -16.54 -9.67 -6.67
C SER A 329 -17.55 -8.51 -6.59
N ARG A 330 -18.61 -8.54 -7.41
CA ARG A 330 -19.70 -7.55 -7.35
C ARG A 330 -20.48 -7.60 -6.03
N ALA A 331 -20.70 -8.80 -5.48
CA ALA A 331 -21.40 -8.95 -4.21
C ALA A 331 -20.61 -8.37 -3.03
N LEU A 332 -19.30 -8.65 -2.95
CA LEU A 332 -18.43 -8.01 -1.95
C LEU A 332 -18.37 -6.49 -2.15
N LEU A 333 -18.28 -6.01 -3.39
CA LEU A 333 -18.20 -4.58 -3.68
C LEU A 333 -19.46 -3.84 -3.21
N ARG A 334 -20.64 -4.41 -3.45
CA ARG A 334 -21.90 -3.83 -2.96
C ARG A 334 -21.91 -3.72 -1.44
N GLU A 335 -21.44 -4.74 -0.73
CA GLU A 335 -21.43 -4.73 0.73
C GLU A 335 -20.36 -3.79 1.29
N ALA A 336 -19.15 -3.81 0.74
CA ALA A 336 -18.08 -2.88 1.08
C ALA A 336 -18.51 -1.41 0.88
N ASN A 337 -19.18 -1.10 -0.23
CA ASN A 337 -19.70 0.25 -0.47
C ASN A 337 -20.72 0.68 0.59
N ARG A 338 -21.62 -0.20 1.03
CA ARG A 338 -22.58 0.10 2.11
C ARG A 338 -21.89 0.38 3.44
N ILE A 339 -20.85 -0.38 3.76
CA ILE A 339 -20.06 -0.20 4.99
C ILE A 339 -19.32 1.14 4.92
N TYR A 340 -18.69 1.46 3.79
CA TYR A 340 -17.98 2.72 3.58
C TYR A 340 -18.94 3.91 3.69
N ASP A 341 -20.06 3.87 2.96
CA ASP A 341 -21.07 4.95 2.98
C ASP A 341 -21.55 5.20 4.43
N ARG A 342 -21.88 4.14 5.18
CA ARG A 342 -22.26 4.24 6.60
C ARG A 342 -21.15 4.80 7.50
N TYR A 343 -19.89 4.47 7.23
CA TYR A 343 -18.76 5.01 7.98
C TYR A 343 -18.64 6.51 7.76
N ASN A 344 -18.70 6.97 6.50
CA ASN A 344 -18.62 8.39 6.16
C ASN A 344 -19.82 9.19 6.67
N GLU A 345 -21.02 8.62 6.61
CA GLU A 345 -22.25 9.27 7.09
C GLU A 345 -22.17 9.68 8.56
N ARG A 346 -21.43 8.92 9.39
CA ARG A 346 -21.20 9.26 10.81
C ARG A 346 -20.35 10.50 11.02
N TRP A 347 -19.61 10.93 10.00
CA TRP A 347 -18.78 12.13 10.05
C TRP A 347 -19.55 13.39 9.64
N ILE A 348 -20.65 13.27 8.89
CA ILE A 348 -21.42 14.42 8.39
C ILE A 348 -21.87 15.30 9.56
N GLY A 349 -21.64 16.61 9.42
CA GLY A 349 -21.94 17.62 10.43
C GLY A 349 -20.95 17.68 11.60
N ARG A 350 -19.99 16.75 11.68
CA ARG A 350 -18.95 16.76 12.71
C ARG A 350 -17.73 17.55 12.27
N GLU A 351 -17.10 18.17 13.24
CA GLU A 351 -15.81 18.80 13.08
C GLU A 351 -14.68 17.80 13.39
N THR A 352 -13.60 17.83 12.61
CA THR A 352 -12.44 16.96 12.80
C THR A 352 -11.15 17.71 12.49
N PRO A 353 -10.04 17.45 13.20
CA PRO A 353 -8.73 17.98 12.81
C PRO A 353 -8.33 17.41 11.45
N VAL A 354 -7.75 18.26 10.61
CA VAL A 354 -7.33 17.92 9.26
C VAL A 354 -5.95 18.46 8.96
N VAL A 355 -5.17 17.71 8.17
CA VAL A 355 -3.89 18.16 7.62
C VAL A 355 -3.85 17.97 6.11
N ALA A 356 -3.48 19.02 5.38
CA ALA A 356 -3.36 19.02 3.93
C ALA A 356 -2.15 18.16 3.49
N THR A 357 -2.41 17.14 2.66
CA THR A 357 -1.39 16.15 2.27
C THR A 357 -1.15 16.11 0.77
N GLU A 358 -2.19 16.19 -0.06
CA GLU A 358 -2.08 16.01 -1.51
C GLU A 358 -3.02 16.98 -2.24
N LYS A 359 -2.76 17.27 -3.52
CA LYS A 359 -3.73 17.95 -4.38
C LYS A 359 -4.69 16.93 -4.97
N ASN A 360 -5.97 17.30 -5.08
CA ASN A 360 -6.97 16.47 -5.76
C ASN A 360 -7.16 16.91 -7.22
N ALA A 361 -7.60 18.14 -7.40
CA ALA A 361 -7.77 18.85 -8.66
C ALA A 361 -7.49 20.34 -8.41
N PRO A 362 -7.26 21.17 -9.44
CA PRO A 362 -7.12 22.62 -9.25
C PRO A 362 -8.26 23.19 -8.39
N GLY A 363 -7.93 23.96 -7.34
CA GLY A 363 -8.91 24.48 -6.39
C GLY A 363 -9.42 23.47 -5.36
N SER A 364 -8.77 22.31 -5.18
CA SER A 364 -9.15 21.36 -4.14
C SER A 364 -7.96 20.57 -3.57
N THR A 365 -7.97 20.44 -2.25
CA THR A 365 -6.89 19.80 -1.48
C THR A 365 -7.41 18.58 -0.73
N VAL A 366 -6.62 17.51 -0.75
CA VAL A 366 -6.88 16.31 0.04
C VAL A 366 -6.24 16.47 1.41
N CYS A 367 -7.08 16.48 2.43
CA CYS A 367 -6.67 16.46 3.82
C CYS A 367 -6.90 15.09 4.47
N ARG A 368 -6.12 14.80 5.49
CA ARG A 368 -6.25 13.60 6.34
C ARG A 368 -6.63 14.01 7.75
N ASN A 369 -7.56 13.29 8.35
CA ASN A 369 -7.77 13.33 9.80
C ASN A 369 -6.93 12.25 10.52
N PRO A 370 -6.84 12.25 11.86
CA PRO A 370 -6.09 11.24 12.62
C PRO A 370 -6.55 9.79 12.42
N CYS A 371 -7.81 9.58 12.01
CA CYS A 371 -8.36 8.26 11.66
C CYS A 371 -8.16 7.89 10.19
N TYR A 372 -7.36 8.67 9.46
CA TYR A 372 -7.03 8.47 8.05
C TYR A 372 -8.26 8.60 7.12
N LEU A 373 -9.26 9.36 7.53
CA LEU A 373 -10.36 9.79 6.67
C LEU A 373 -9.84 10.81 5.65
N ASN A 374 -10.26 10.63 4.39
CA ASN A 374 -9.99 11.58 3.32
C ASN A 374 -11.04 12.70 3.37
N VAL A 375 -10.62 13.88 3.80
CA VAL A 375 -11.44 15.09 3.80
C VAL A 375 -10.95 15.98 2.66
N VAL A 376 -11.72 16.08 1.58
CA VAL A 376 -11.43 16.98 0.48
C VAL A 376 -11.99 18.36 0.83
N VAL A 377 -11.13 19.36 0.81
CA VAL A 377 -11.51 20.77 0.96
C VAL A 377 -11.45 21.41 -0.43
N GLU A 378 -12.49 22.15 -0.81
CA GLU A 378 -12.60 22.85 -2.10
C GLU A 378 -11.84 24.18 -2.10
N GLU A 379 -10.60 24.14 -1.58
CA GLU A 379 -9.67 25.26 -1.51
C GLU A 379 -8.24 24.74 -1.79
N ASP A 380 -7.37 25.60 -2.34
CA ASP A 380 -5.94 25.31 -2.51
C ASP A 380 -5.19 25.63 -1.20
N LEU A 381 -5.13 24.65 -0.30
CA LEU A 381 -4.40 24.75 0.97
C LEU A 381 -2.92 24.40 0.77
N PRO A 382 -1.98 25.08 1.46
CA PRO A 382 -0.58 24.71 1.41
C PRO A 382 -0.38 23.34 2.06
N PHE A 383 0.55 22.54 1.52
CA PHE A 383 0.89 21.24 2.09
C PHE A 383 1.40 21.39 3.52
N GLY A 384 0.91 20.52 4.41
CA GLY A 384 1.15 20.62 5.85
C GLY A 384 0.26 21.62 6.58
N PHE A 385 -0.60 22.38 5.87
CA PHE A 385 -1.66 23.17 6.51
C PHE A 385 -2.43 22.29 7.47
N SER A 386 -2.66 22.79 8.67
CA SER A 386 -3.38 22.05 9.69
C SER A 386 -4.40 22.95 10.33
N GLY A 387 -5.60 22.41 10.51
CA GLY A 387 -6.72 23.12 11.09
C GLY A 387 -7.83 22.15 11.41
N ARG A 388 -9.05 22.67 11.49
CA ARG A 388 -10.25 21.89 11.71
C ARG A 388 -11.17 22.05 10.51
N ALA A 389 -11.92 21.02 10.17
CA ALA A 389 -12.91 21.07 9.11
C ALA A 389 -14.21 20.41 9.55
N VAL A 390 -15.34 21.01 9.17
CA VAL A 390 -16.67 20.40 9.32
C VAL A 390 -16.97 19.58 8.07
N VAL A 391 -17.29 18.31 8.25
CA VAL A 391 -17.63 17.43 7.14
C VAL A 391 -19.06 17.72 6.67
N ARG A 392 -19.25 17.94 5.37
CA ARG A 392 -20.53 18.36 4.76
C ARG A 392 -21.17 17.29 3.89
N GLU A 393 -20.38 16.62 3.05
CA GLU A 393 -20.91 15.70 2.03
C GLU A 393 -20.13 14.38 2.00
N ASN A 394 -20.83 13.29 1.71
CA ASN A 394 -20.23 11.98 1.46
C ASN A 394 -20.11 11.72 -0.06
N ARG A 395 -18.88 11.52 -0.56
CA ARG A 395 -18.58 11.12 -1.95
C ARG A 395 -18.05 9.68 -2.04
N ARG A 396 -18.47 8.83 -1.10
CA ARG A 396 -18.09 7.43 -0.87
C ARG A 396 -16.63 7.21 -0.53
N HIS A 397 -15.68 7.52 -1.41
CA HIS A 397 -14.25 7.27 -1.16
C HIS A 397 -13.52 8.40 -0.43
N TYR A 398 -14.22 9.51 -0.24
CA TYR A 398 -13.81 10.66 0.54
C TYR A 398 -15.07 11.40 0.99
N VAL A 399 -14.88 12.32 1.91
CA VAL A 399 -15.90 13.28 2.32
C VAL A 399 -15.47 14.68 1.90
N ILE A 400 -16.42 15.57 1.64
CA ILE A 400 -16.14 16.99 1.42
C ILE A 400 -16.26 17.70 2.77
N GLY A 401 -15.31 18.56 3.08
CA GLY A 401 -15.31 19.37 4.29
C GLY A 401 -15.00 20.83 4.01
N GLU A 402 -15.41 21.69 4.93
CA GLU A 402 -15.13 23.12 4.93
C GLU A 402 -14.22 23.45 6.11
N VAL A 403 -13.16 24.23 5.88
CA VAL A 403 -12.25 24.64 6.95
C VAL A 403 -12.99 25.57 7.90
N VAL A 404 -12.83 25.33 9.21
CA VAL A 404 -13.34 26.21 10.25
C VAL A 404 -12.31 27.33 10.45
N PRO A 405 -12.71 28.61 10.37
CA PRO A 405 -11.81 29.71 10.69
C PRO A 405 -11.24 29.54 12.11
N PRO A 406 -9.96 29.83 12.34
CA PRO A 406 -9.43 29.83 13.70
C PRO A 406 -10.23 30.83 14.55
N ASP A 407 -10.62 30.43 15.76
CA ASP A 407 -11.17 31.37 16.74
C ASP A 407 -10.15 32.50 16.96
N ASP A 408 -10.62 33.74 17.13
CA ASP A 408 -9.82 34.98 17.26
C ASP A 408 -8.76 34.98 18.40
N GLY A 409 -8.52 33.85 19.08
CA GLY A 409 -7.60 33.68 20.20
C GLY A 409 -6.44 32.68 20.02
N GLU A 410 -6.43 31.82 19.00
CA GLU A 410 -5.34 30.85 18.77
C GLU A 410 -4.40 31.33 17.65
N LYS A 411 -3.29 31.97 18.04
CA LYS A 411 -2.21 32.33 17.10
C LYS A 411 -1.49 31.06 16.61
N ILE A 412 -1.34 31.01 15.28
CA ILE A 412 -0.70 30.00 14.41
C ILE A 412 0.66 29.51 14.93
#